data_AF-A0A1F8MCC5-F1
#
_entry.id   AF-A0A1F8MCC5-F1
#
_cell.length_a   1.000
_cell.length_b   1.000
_cell.length_c   1.000
_cell.angle_alpha   90.00
_cell.angle_beta   90.00
_cell.angle_gamma   90.00
#
_symmetry.space_group_name_H-M   'P 1'
#
loop_
_entity.id
_entity.type
_entity.pdbx_description
1 polymer ?
#
loop_
_entity_poly.entity_id
_entity_poly.type
_entity_poly.pdbx_seq_one_letter_code
_entity_poly.pdbx_strand_id
1 'polypeptide(L)'
;MGSFKSLFSDKALAEDIIKANEKTYWKVRSERLGEDEHFYLATTLLRRFEARKRLGQNPLSGITREYGLSPKDEKEMLSMITAAETRLFSVLDPPDSIRALALYIVYKEVPSEAHRYEEEYNRILGPIMKMEEDGAFANLYRKKNPNMARQMDELDRAE
;
A
#
# COMPACT_ATOMS: atom_id res chain seq x y z
N MET A 1 12.74 -3.02 -34.58
CA MET A 1 11.31 -2.68 -34.75
C MET A 1 10.55 -3.25 -33.55
N GLY A 2 10.40 -2.47 -32.48
CA GLY A 2 9.74 -2.92 -31.26
C GLY A 2 8.79 -1.86 -30.73
N SER A 3 7.63 -2.33 -30.27
CA SER A 3 6.93 -1.80 -29.10
C SER A 3 6.14 -0.49 -29.16
N PHE A 4 5.33 -0.27 -30.19
CA PHE A 4 4.14 0.58 -29.99
C PHE A 4 3.04 -0.17 -29.21
N LYS A 5 2.87 -1.49 -29.45
CA LYS A 5 1.82 -2.29 -28.79
C LYS A 5 2.01 -2.44 -27.27
N SER A 6 3.25 -2.52 -26.75
CA SER A 6 3.45 -2.65 -25.29
C SER A 6 3.29 -1.32 -24.55
N LEU A 7 3.62 -0.17 -25.16
CA LEU A 7 3.43 1.14 -24.52
C LEU A 7 1.94 1.46 -24.28
N PHE A 8 1.06 1.09 -25.22
CA PHE A 8 -0.38 1.26 -25.02
C PHE A 8 -0.96 0.29 -23.98
N SER A 9 -0.39 -0.92 -23.83
CA SER A 9 -0.81 -1.85 -22.78
C SER A 9 -0.33 -1.41 -21.39
N ASP A 10 0.90 -0.89 -21.28
CA ASP A 10 1.47 -0.51 -19.99
C ASP A 10 0.76 0.71 -19.41
N LYS A 11 0.44 1.71 -20.25
CA LYS A 11 -0.38 2.85 -19.84
C LYS A 11 -1.74 2.40 -19.30
N ALA A 12 -2.45 1.57 -20.05
CA ALA A 12 -3.77 1.07 -19.65
C ALA A 12 -3.67 0.28 -18.34
N LEU A 13 -2.64 -0.55 -18.20
CA LEU A 13 -2.37 -1.29 -16.97
C LEU A 13 -2.11 -0.37 -15.77
N ALA A 14 -1.32 0.69 -15.94
CA ALA A 14 -1.06 1.66 -14.88
C ALA A 14 -2.37 2.36 -14.43
N GLU A 15 -3.20 2.78 -15.38
CA GLU A 15 -4.52 3.37 -15.07
C GLU A 15 -5.46 2.38 -14.37
N ASP A 16 -5.44 1.11 -14.79
CA ASP A 16 -6.26 0.06 -14.19
C ASP A 16 -5.81 -0.26 -12.77
N ILE A 17 -4.49 -0.29 -12.51
CA ILE A 17 -3.93 -0.43 -11.16
C ILE A 17 -4.45 0.69 -10.27
N ILE A 18 -4.38 1.93 -10.74
CA ILE A 18 -4.84 3.10 -9.99
C ILE A 18 -6.33 2.98 -9.66
N LYS A 19 -7.18 2.83 -10.68
CA LYS A 19 -8.63 2.75 -10.53
C LYS A 19 -9.06 1.58 -9.64
N ALA A 20 -8.41 0.43 -9.78
CA ALA A 20 -8.74 -0.76 -8.99
C ALA A 20 -8.42 -0.57 -7.50
N ASN A 21 -7.29 0.05 -7.16
CA ASN A 21 -6.92 0.31 -5.77
C ASN A 21 -7.83 1.38 -5.16
N GLU A 22 -8.08 2.49 -5.86
CA GLU A 22 -8.99 3.55 -5.39
C GLU A 22 -10.41 3.00 -5.15
N LYS A 23 -10.94 2.20 -6.09
CA LYS A 23 -12.25 1.54 -5.94
C LYS A 23 -12.27 0.60 -4.73
N THR A 24 -11.21 -0.19 -4.55
CA THR A 24 -11.12 -1.15 -3.43
C THR A 24 -11.06 -0.43 -2.09
N TYR A 25 -10.30 0.66 -2.01
CA TYR A 25 -10.21 1.51 -0.83
C TYR A 25 -11.56 2.07 -0.40
N TRP A 26 -12.30 2.69 -1.33
CA TRP A 26 -13.61 3.25 -1.01
C TRP A 26 -14.60 2.17 -0.57
N LYS A 27 -14.51 0.96 -1.16
CA LYS A 27 -15.28 -0.19 -0.70
C LYS A 27 -14.90 -0.59 0.73
N VAL A 28 -13.61 -0.74 1.05
CA VAL A 28 -13.14 -1.07 2.41
C VAL A 28 -13.66 -0.05 3.43
N ARG A 29 -13.53 1.24 3.11
CA ARG A 29 -13.97 2.34 3.98
C ARG A 29 -15.48 2.32 4.23
N SER A 30 -16.28 1.96 3.23
CA SER A 30 -17.73 1.79 3.37
C SER A 30 -18.13 0.57 4.22
N GLU A 31 -17.30 -0.48 4.25
CA GLU A 31 -17.57 -1.72 5.00
C GLU A 31 -17.13 -1.65 6.47
N ARG A 32 -16.23 -0.73 6.81
CA ARG A 32 -15.59 -0.64 8.14
C ARG A 32 -15.56 0.81 8.62
N LEU A 33 -16.67 1.31 9.13
CA LEU A 33 -16.76 2.68 9.63
C LEU A 33 -15.98 2.86 10.93
N GLY A 34 -15.26 3.98 11.07
CA GLY A 34 -14.59 4.37 12.31
C GLY A 34 -13.18 3.81 12.51
N GLU A 35 -12.63 3.12 11.51
CA GLU A 35 -11.23 2.71 11.49
C GLU A 35 -10.34 3.87 11.02
N ASP A 36 -9.03 3.74 11.25
CA ASP A 36 -8.05 4.74 10.86
C ASP A 36 -7.60 4.57 9.41
N GLU A 37 -6.98 5.61 8.85
CA GLU A 37 -6.52 5.62 7.47
C GLU A 37 -5.53 4.49 7.17
N HIS A 38 -4.62 4.20 8.10
CA HIS A 38 -3.67 3.10 7.95
C HIS A 38 -4.37 1.74 7.81
N PHE A 39 -5.43 1.49 8.60
CA PHE A 39 -6.20 0.25 8.49
C PHE A 39 -6.84 0.12 7.10
N TYR A 40 -7.41 1.21 6.58
CA TYR A 40 -8.04 1.22 5.25
C TYR A 40 -7.03 0.93 4.13
N LEU A 41 -5.87 1.56 4.16
CA LEU A 41 -4.81 1.36 3.17
C LEU A 41 -4.22 -0.05 3.25
N ALA A 42 -3.86 -0.51 4.46
CA ALA A 42 -3.31 -1.85 4.68
C ALA A 42 -4.27 -2.94 4.19
N THR A 43 -5.55 -2.81 4.54
CA THR A 43 -6.60 -3.75 4.09
C THR A 43 -6.79 -3.70 2.56
N THR A 44 -6.67 -2.52 1.95
CA THR A 44 -6.74 -2.38 0.48
C THR A 44 -5.60 -3.12 -0.20
N LEU A 45 -4.37 -2.94 0.29
CA LEU A 45 -3.19 -3.62 -0.25
C LEU A 45 -3.24 -5.14 0.00
N LEU A 46 -3.71 -5.57 1.16
CA LEU A 46 -3.91 -6.98 1.48
C LEU A 46 -4.91 -7.63 0.50
N ARG A 47 -6.06 -6.99 0.25
CA ARG A 47 -7.04 -7.48 -0.73
C ARG A 47 -6.47 -7.56 -2.14
N ARG A 48 -5.60 -6.62 -2.52
CA ARG A 48 -4.86 -6.68 -3.79
C ARG A 48 -3.95 -7.92 -3.83
N PHE A 49 -3.16 -8.16 -2.79
CA PHE A 49 -2.27 -9.32 -2.71
C PHE A 49 -3.05 -10.64 -2.77
N GLU A 50 -4.19 -10.74 -2.07
CA GLU A 50 -5.06 -11.91 -2.16
C GLU A 50 -5.62 -12.12 -3.57
N ALA A 51 -6.06 -11.04 -4.25
CA ALA A 51 -6.55 -11.12 -5.62
C ALA A 51 -5.45 -11.61 -6.58
N ARG A 52 -4.22 -11.10 -6.44
CA ARG A 52 -3.06 -11.56 -7.22
C ARG A 52 -2.70 -13.02 -6.93
N LYS A 53 -2.74 -13.45 -5.67
CA LYS A 53 -2.53 -14.84 -5.28
C LYS A 53 -3.51 -15.79 -5.98
N ARG A 54 -4.78 -15.42 -6.11
CA ARG A 54 -5.79 -16.21 -6.86
C ARG A 54 -5.45 -16.34 -8.35
N LEU A 55 -4.66 -15.41 -8.90
CA LEU A 55 -4.14 -15.44 -10.28
C LEU A 55 -2.77 -16.14 -10.39
N GLY A 56 -2.31 -16.82 -9.34
CA GLY A 56 -1.00 -17.48 -9.30
C GLY A 56 0.18 -16.54 -9.04
N GLN A 57 -0.08 -15.26 -8.75
CA GLN A 57 0.94 -14.25 -8.49
C GLN A 57 1.06 -13.99 -6.98
N ASN A 58 1.50 -14.99 -6.22
CA ASN A 58 1.68 -14.84 -4.78
C ASN A 58 2.94 -13.98 -4.49
N PRO A 59 2.82 -12.82 -3.84
CA PRO A 59 3.97 -11.97 -3.48
C PRO A 59 4.96 -12.67 -2.54
N LEU A 60 4.55 -13.74 -1.86
CA LEU A 60 5.39 -14.53 -0.95
C LEU A 60 5.83 -15.89 -1.51
N SER A 61 5.55 -16.18 -2.79
CA SER A 61 5.79 -17.50 -3.39
C SER A 61 7.20 -18.06 -3.17
N GLY A 62 8.22 -17.21 -3.21
CA GLY A 62 9.61 -17.60 -2.90
C GLY A 62 9.79 -18.02 -1.44
N ILE A 63 9.34 -17.17 -0.51
CA ILE A 63 9.49 -17.37 0.94
C ILE A 63 8.66 -18.56 1.41
N THR A 64 7.41 -18.69 0.97
CA THR A 64 6.54 -19.81 1.33
C THR A 64 7.16 -21.15 0.94
N ARG A 65 7.79 -21.24 -0.24
CA ARG A 65 8.45 -22.46 -0.70
C ARG A 65 9.74 -22.75 0.08
N GLU A 66 10.54 -21.73 0.32
CA GLU A 66 11.85 -21.86 0.97
C GLU A 66 11.71 -22.25 2.45
N TYR A 67 10.77 -21.63 3.17
CA TYR A 67 10.62 -21.79 4.61
C TYR A 67 9.42 -22.65 5.03
N GLY A 68 8.64 -23.16 4.07
CA GLY A 68 7.51 -24.05 4.34
C GLY A 68 6.41 -23.40 5.19
N LEU A 69 6.15 -22.10 4.99
CA LEU A 69 5.22 -21.32 5.80
C LEU A 69 3.82 -21.94 5.82
N SER A 70 3.20 -22.02 7.00
CA SER A 70 1.80 -22.41 7.11
C SER A 70 0.89 -21.31 6.55
N PRO A 71 -0.37 -21.63 6.18
CA PRO A 71 -1.34 -20.62 5.74
C PRO A 71 -1.57 -19.50 6.77
N LYS A 72 -1.40 -19.79 8.06
CA LYS A 72 -1.53 -18.81 9.13
C LYS A 72 -0.34 -17.84 9.11
N ASP A 73 0.88 -18.36 9.07
CA ASP A 73 2.11 -17.55 9.06
C ASP A 73 2.17 -16.67 7.80
N GLU A 74 1.74 -17.20 6.66
CA GLU A 74 1.64 -16.44 5.42
C GLU A 74 0.69 -15.25 5.57
N LYS A 75 -0.48 -15.45 6.20
CA LYS A 75 -1.46 -14.38 6.42
C LYS A 75 -0.91 -13.32 7.38
N GLU A 76 -0.26 -13.72 8.46
CA GLU A 76 0.35 -12.80 9.42
C GLU A 76 1.45 -11.97 8.75
N MET A 77 2.33 -12.62 7.97
CA MET A 77 3.39 -11.95 7.24
C MET A 77 2.86 -10.98 6.17
N LEU A 78 1.82 -11.35 5.42
CA LEU A 78 1.16 -10.42 4.50
C LEU A 78 0.58 -9.22 5.23
N SER A 79 -0.04 -9.43 6.39
CA SER A 79 -0.61 -8.35 7.20
C SER A 79 0.49 -7.38 7.65
N MET A 80 1.60 -7.90 8.17
CA MET A 80 2.77 -7.10 8.55
C MET A 80 3.35 -6.31 7.38
N ILE A 81 3.54 -6.95 6.22
CA ILE A 81 4.06 -6.28 5.02
C ILE A 81 3.10 -5.16 4.59
N THR A 82 1.81 -5.41 4.55
CA THR A 82 0.83 -4.40 4.12
C THR A 82 0.78 -3.21 5.08
N ALA A 83 0.89 -3.45 6.39
CA ALA A 83 1.00 -2.37 7.38
C ALA A 83 2.31 -1.59 7.19
N ALA A 84 3.45 -2.28 7.06
CA ALA A 84 4.73 -1.62 6.86
C ALA A 84 4.75 -0.77 5.57
N GLU A 85 4.27 -1.32 4.44
CA GLU A 85 4.24 -0.61 3.16
C GLU A 85 3.24 0.56 3.16
N THR A 86 2.18 0.52 3.98
CA THR A 86 1.15 1.58 3.95
C THR A 86 1.33 2.68 4.98
N ARG A 87 2.27 2.51 5.92
CA ARG A 87 2.53 3.44 7.03
C ARG A 87 2.74 4.89 6.58
N LEU A 88 3.59 5.15 5.58
CA LEU A 88 3.89 6.51 5.12
C LEU A 88 2.69 7.21 4.50
N PHE A 89 1.88 6.48 3.74
CA PHE A 89 0.70 7.01 3.08
C PHE A 89 -0.43 7.32 4.07
N SER A 90 -0.45 6.62 5.20
CA SER A 90 -1.55 6.68 6.17
C SER A 90 -1.68 7.99 6.97
N VAL A 91 -0.70 8.89 6.86
CA VAL A 91 -0.79 10.22 7.52
C VAL A 91 -1.45 11.27 6.64
N LEU A 92 -1.64 10.96 5.35
CA LEU A 92 -2.36 11.80 4.39
C LEU A 92 -3.87 11.65 4.60
N ASP A 93 -4.60 12.70 4.26
CA ASP A 93 -6.06 12.62 4.19
C ASP A 93 -6.51 12.10 2.81
N PRO A 94 -7.62 11.34 2.73
CA PRO A 94 -8.21 10.95 1.46
C PRO A 94 -8.69 12.18 0.66
N PRO A 95 -8.53 12.20 -0.69
CA PRO A 95 -8.13 11.07 -1.53
C PRO A 95 -6.61 10.88 -1.69
N ASP A 96 -5.78 11.77 -1.13
CA ASP A 96 -4.34 11.77 -1.38
C ASP A 96 -3.63 10.53 -0.85
N SER A 97 -4.11 9.98 0.28
CA SER A 97 -3.59 8.75 0.89
C SER A 97 -3.61 7.55 -0.07
N ILE A 98 -4.78 7.22 -0.60
CA ILE A 98 -4.96 6.11 -1.55
C ILE A 98 -4.34 6.42 -2.90
N ARG A 99 -4.38 7.70 -3.32
CA ARG A 99 -3.75 8.12 -4.58
C ARG A 99 -2.25 7.84 -4.54
N ALA A 100 -1.56 8.28 -3.49
CA ALA A 100 -0.13 8.05 -3.35
C ALA A 100 0.23 6.56 -3.26
N LEU A 101 -0.56 5.75 -2.53
CA LEU A 101 -0.37 4.30 -2.51
C LEU A 101 -0.53 3.68 -3.91
N ALA A 102 -1.55 4.10 -4.66
CA ALA A 102 -1.78 3.60 -6.01
C ALA A 102 -0.63 3.95 -6.97
N LEU A 103 -0.10 5.18 -6.90
CA LEU A 103 1.06 5.60 -7.69
C LEU A 103 2.33 4.83 -7.30
N TYR A 104 2.54 4.54 -6.01
CA TYR A 104 3.64 3.69 -5.56
C TYR A 104 3.56 2.26 -6.12
N ILE A 105 2.35 1.70 -6.20
CA ILE A 105 2.14 0.38 -6.83
C ILE A 105 2.46 0.44 -8.33
N VAL A 106 2.09 1.52 -9.04
CA VAL A 106 2.49 1.72 -10.44
C VAL A 106 4.01 1.76 -10.57
N TYR A 107 4.71 2.48 -9.69
CA TYR A 107 6.18 2.50 -9.68
C TYR A 107 6.78 1.10 -9.54
N LYS A 108 6.25 0.26 -8.63
CA LYS A 108 6.75 -1.11 -8.41
C LYS A 108 6.41 -2.08 -9.54
N GLU A 109 5.24 -1.95 -10.15
CA GLU A 109 4.70 -2.97 -11.05
C GLU A 109 4.79 -2.61 -12.54
N VAL A 110 4.78 -1.31 -12.86
CA VAL A 110 4.85 -0.78 -14.24
C VAL A 110 5.87 0.38 -14.27
N PRO A 111 7.16 0.12 -13.97
CA PRO A 111 8.17 1.17 -13.86
C PRO A 111 8.34 1.99 -15.15
N SER A 112 8.02 1.40 -16.32
CA SER A 112 7.99 2.09 -17.61
C SER A 112 7.04 3.31 -17.63
N GLU A 113 5.97 3.28 -16.82
CA GLU A 113 4.95 4.34 -16.76
C GLU A 113 5.10 5.24 -15.53
N ALA A 114 5.99 4.91 -14.58
CA ALA A 114 6.14 5.63 -13.32
C ALA A 114 6.47 7.12 -13.49
N HIS A 115 7.33 7.46 -14.45
CA HIS A 115 7.74 8.83 -14.77
C HIS A 115 6.57 9.77 -15.08
N ARG A 116 5.44 9.23 -15.56
CA ARG A 116 4.25 10.04 -15.87
C ARG A 116 3.52 10.54 -14.63
N TYR A 117 3.73 9.88 -13.50
CA TYR A 117 3.07 10.17 -12.24
C TYR A 117 4.03 10.72 -11.18
N GLU A 118 5.31 10.89 -11.53
CA GLU A 118 6.36 11.32 -10.60
C GLU A 118 6.05 12.69 -9.99
N GLU A 119 5.65 13.66 -10.81
CA GLU A 119 5.29 15.00 -10.31
C GLU A 119 4.13 14.94 -9.31
N GLU A 120 3.10 14.14 -9.62
CA GLU A 120 1.95 13.97 -8.74
C GLU A 120 2.34 13.28 -7.43
N TYR A 121 3.13 12.22 -7.51
CA TYR A 121 3.63 11.47 -6.36
C TYR A 121 4.48 12.37 -5.45
N ASN A 122 5.42 13.11 -6.02
CA ASN A 122 6.30 14.03 -5.28
C ASN A 122 5.51 15.19 -4.66
N ARG A 123 4.49 15.71 -5.35
CA ARG A 123 3.60 16.74 -4.79
C ARG A 123 2.86 16.23 -3.54
N ILE A 124 2.41 14.97 -3.56
CA ILE A 124 1.64 14.39 -2.45
C ILE A 124 2.57 13.97 -1.29
N LEU A 125 3.62 13.19 -1.57
CA LEU A 125 4.47 12.60 -0.54
C LEU A 125 5.70 13.41 -0.17
N GLY A 126 6.16 14.34 -1.00
CA GLY A 126 7.34 15.15 -0.72
C GLY A 126 7.31 15.80 0.67
N PRO A 127 6.20 16.44 1.09
CA PRO A 127 6.09 16.99 2.45
C PRO A 127 6.19 15.93 3.55
N ILE A 128 5.68 14.72 3.33
CA ILE A 128 5.68 13.64 4.31
C ILE A 128 7.07 13.02 4.45
N MET A 129 7.79 12.81 3.34
CA MET A 129 9.17 12.34 3.36
C MET A 129 10.06 13.30 4.17
N LYS A 130 9.86 14.61 4.00
CA LYS A 130 10.58 15.63 4.77
C LYS A 130 10.29 15.55 6.27
N MET A 131 9.04 15.27 6.65
CA MET A 131 8.66 15.06 8.06
C MET A 131 9.27 13.78 8.65
N GLU A 132 9.50 12.75 7.84
CA GLU A 132 10.19 11.54 8.29
C GLU A 132 11.67 11.82 8.56
N GLU A 133 12.34 12.56 7.68
CA GLU A 133 13.74 12.99 7.86
C GLU A 133 13.92 13.86 9.11
N ASP A 134 13.02 14.82 9.34
CA ASP A 134 13.07 15.73 10.49
C ASP A 134 12.51 15.12 11.80
N GLY A 135 12.11 13.85 11.78
CA GLY A 135 11.60 13.12 12.95
C GLY A 135 10.18 13.49 13.42
N ALA A 136 9.49 14.37 12.71
CA ALA A 136 8.12 14.81 13.03
C ALA A 136 7.05 13.75 12.69
N PHE A 137 7.38 12.79 11.81
CA PHE A 137 6.43 11.79 11.30
C PHE A 137 5.76 10.96 12.40
N ALA A 138 6.51 10.48 13.39
CA ALA A 138 5.96 9.57 14.41
C ALA A 138 4.82 10.21 15.22
N ASN A 139 4.94 11.50 15.53
CA ASN A 139 3.90 12.24 16.25
C ASN A 139 2.66 12.45 15.39
N LEU A 140 2.84 12.81 14.11
CA LEU A 140 1.73 12.94 13.16
C LEU A 140 1.02 11.60 12.96
N TYR A 141 1.78 10.52 12.80
CA TYR A 141 1.25 9.18 12.61
C TYR A 141 0.39 8.74 13.80
N ARG A 142 0.87 8.88 15.05
CA ARG A 142 0.07 8.53 16.25
C ARG A 142 -1.21 9.35 16.34
N LYS A 143 -1.17 10.63 15.95
CA LYS A 143 -2.35 11.51 15.94
C LYS A 143 -3.38 11.09 14.88
N LYS A 144 -2.93 10.70 13.69
CA LYS A 144 -3.80 10.32 12.56
C LYS A 144 -4.31 8.87 12.64
N ASN A 145 -3.53 7.98 13.27
CA ASN A 145 -3.80 6.54 13.31
C ASN A 145 -3.76 6.00 14.75
N PRO A 146 -4.60 6.51 15.67
CA PRO A 146 -4.57 6.16 17.10
C PRO A 146 -4.89 4.69 17.40
N ASN A 147 -5.75 4.02 16.63
CA ASN A 147 -6.08 2.61 16.81
C ASN A 147 -4.90 1.72 16.40
N MET A 148 -4.29 1.98 15.24
CA MET A 148 -3.11 1.24 14.79
C MET A 148 -1.90 1.50 15.69
N ALA A 149 -1.69 2.75 16.11
CA ALA A 149 -0.60 3.09 17.04
C ALA A 149 -0.73 2.34 18.36
N ARG A 150 -1.94 2.23 18.91
CA ARG A 150 -2.19 1.47 20.14
C ARG A 150 -1.86 -0.02 19.98
N GLN A 151 -2.26 -0.62 18.86
CA GLN A 151 -1.96 -2.03 18.58
C GLN A 151 -0.44 -2.28 18.50
N MET A 152 0.32 -1.35 17.90
CA MET A 152 1.78 -1.43 17.87
C MET A 152 2.38 -1.32 19.28
N ASP A 153 1.94 -0.34 20.07
CA ASP A 153 2.41 -0.16 21.45
C ASP A 153 2.07 -1.37 22.35
N GLU A 154 0.96 -2.06 22.09
CA GLU A 154 0.56 -3.29 22.80
C GLU A 154 1.47 -4.48 22.44
N LEU A 155 1.88 -4.61 21.19
CA LEU A 155 2.82 -5.64 20.73
C LEU A 155 4.20 -5.44 21.37
N ASP A 156 4.72 -4.21 21.36
CA ASP A 156 6.03 -3.88 21.93
C ASP A 156 6.11 -4.15 23.45
N ARG A 157 4.97 -4.12 24.17
CA ARG A 157 4.90 -4.43 25.60
C ARG A 157 4.76 -5.92 25.91
N ALA A 158 4.41 -6.72 24.92
CA ALA A 158 4.26 -8.16 25.05
C ALA A 158 5.56 -8.93 24.81
N GLU A 159 6.60 -8.26 24.33
CA GLU A 159 7.99 -8.73 24.16
C GLU A 159 8.85 -8.45 25.40
#